data_AF-A0A2B2BU73-F1
#
_entry.id   AF-A0A2B2BU73-F1
#
_cell.length_a   1.000
_cell.length_b   1.000
_cell.length_c   1.000
_cell.angle_alpha   90.00
_cell.angle_beta   90.00
_cell.angle_gamma   90.00
#
_symmetry.space_group_name_H-M   'P 1'
#
loop_
_entity.id
_entity.type
_entity.pdbx_description
1 polymer ?
#
loop_
_entity_poly.entity_id
_entity_poly.type
_entity_poly.pdbx_seq_one_letter_code
_entity_poly.pdbx_strand_id
1 'polypeptide(L)'
;MKEGYIKLYRKITHNHIWQDPQKLRLWLLCLLKASHQQKEFLIENQVIVLSPGQFITGRHSIEEDYNKELQTKFQVSGKTLWRWLKVLETQGFVSIKSTNKYSIITIVNWILYQRNGHPLSSNSPESIHELSTNNNEKNENNDKKLFSSSKKQSNLTVLDSLLNNNLNRMEDLND
;
A
#
# COMPACT_ATOMS: atom_id res chain seq x y z
N MET A 1 -0.93 -20.66 13.19
CA MET A 1 -1.20 -19.75 12.05
C MET A 1 -2.43 -20.28 11.33
N LYS A 2 -3.30 -19.42 10.80
CA LYS A 2 -4.36 -19.89 9.88
C LYS A 2 -3.67 -20.28 8.57
N GLU A 3 -3.97 -21.46 8.06
CA GLU A 3 -3.50 -21.92 6.74
C GLU A 3 -4.07 -21.00 5.65
N GLY A 4 -3.25 -20.65 4.67
CA GLY A 4 -3.64 -19.71 3.63
C GLY A 4 -2.56 -19.52 2.58
N TYR A 5 -2.89 -18.75 1.55
CA TYR A 5 -1.97 -18.37 0.48
C TYR A 5 -1.98 -16.84 0.30
N ILE A 6 -0.89 -16.32 -0.25
CA ILE A 6 -0.78 -14.94 -0.69
C ILE A 6 -0.71 -14.92 -2.22
N LYS A 7 -1.40 -13.97 -2.86
CA LYS A 7 -1.18 -13.71 -4.29
C LYS A 7 0.10 -12.89 -4.47
N LEU A 8 0.99 -13.36 -5.35
CA LEU A 8 2.21 -12.64 -5.76
C LEU A 8 2.10 -12.27 -7.23
N TYR A 9 2.32 -11.00 -7.56
CA TYR A 9 2.19 -10.52 -8.93
C TYR A 9 3.45 -10.83 -9.75
N ARG A 10 3.26 -11.34 -10.98
CA ARG A 10 4.36 -11.80 -11.85
C ARG A 10 5.35 -10.69 -12.21
N LYS A 11 4.94 -9.42 -12.18
CA LYS A 11 5.81 -8.26 -12.47
C LYS A 11 7.07 -8.21 -11.58
N ILE A 12 7.07 -8.88 -10.43
CA ILE A 12 8.25 -8.99 -9.57
C ILE A 12 9.48 -9.52 -10.34
N THR A 13 9.30 -10.40 -11.32
CA THR A 13 10.40 -10.99 -12.11
C THR A 13 11.19 -9.99 -12.93
N HIS A 14 10.62 -8.81 -13.19
CA HIS A 14 11.27 -7.72 -13.92
C HIS A 14 11.88 -6.67 -12.98
N ASN A 15 11.72 -6.81 -11.66
CA ASN A 15 12.26 -5.88 -10.68
C ASN A 15 13.67 -6.31 -10.22
N HIS A 16 14.50 -5.35 -9.82
CA HIS A 16 15.86 -5.60 -9.34
C HIS A 16 15.89 -6.44 -8.05
N ILE A 17 14.82 -6.42 -7.25
CA ILE A 17 14.69 -7.29 -6.07
C ILE A 17 14.71 -8.77 -6.46
N TRP A 18 14.21 -9.14 -7.64
CA TRP A 18 14.23 -10.52 -8.13
C TRP A 18 15.66 -11.03 -8.40
N GLN A 19 16.59 -10.13 -8.74
CA GLN A 19 17.98 -10.48 -9.02
C GLN A 19 18.78 -10.80 -7.74
N ASP A 20 18.31 -10.36 -6.58
CA ASP A 20 18.95 -10.63 -5.29
C ASP A 20 18.06 -11.58 -4.44
N PRO A 21 18.43 -12.87 -4.34
CA PRO A 21 17.65 -13.85 -3.60
C PRO A 21 17.42 -13.50 -2.12
N GLN A 22 18.36 -12.79 -1.48
CA GLN A 22 18.24 -12.42 -0.07
C GLN A 22 17.22 -11.30 0.11
N LYS A 23 17.25 -10.29 -0.78
CA LYS A 23 16.24 -9.21 -0.78
C LYS A 23 14.86 -9.74 -1.18
N LEU A 24 14.80 -10.65 -2.16
CA LEU A 24 13.55 -11.31 -2.54
C LEU A 24 12.96 -12.10 -1.36
N ARG A 25 13.78 -12.86 -0.64
CA ARG A 25 13.35 -13.57 0.57
C ARG A 25 12.81 -12.61 1.63
N LEU A 26 13.47 -11.47 1.86
CA LEU A 26 12.99 -10.46 2.80
C LEU A 26 11.64 -9.89 2.35
N TRP A 27 11.48 -9.60 1.06
CA TRP A 27 10.20 -9.14 0.51
C TRP A 27 9.08 -10.16 0.72
N LEU A 28 9.32 -11.44 0.42
CA LEU A 28 8.37 -12.52 0.65
C LEU A 28 8.02 -12.65 2.13
N LEU A 29 9.00 -12.54 3.03
CA LEU A 29 8.77 -12.52 4.47
C LEU A 29 7.84 -11.38 4.88
N CYS A 30 8.02 -10.17 4.33
CA CYS A 30 7.14 -9.03 4.60
C CYS A 30 5.69 -9.33 4.16
N LEU A 31 5.51 -9.92 2.97
CA LEU A 31 4.19 -10.31 2.48
C LEU A 31 3.51 -11.35 3.37
N LEU A 32 4.28 -12.33 3.86
CA LEU A 32 3.78 -13.41 4.73
C LEU A 32 3.47 -12.92 6.15
N LYS A 33 4.20 -11.90 6.64
CA LYS A 33 3.96 -11.30 7.97
C LYS A 33 2.79 -10.33 7.97
N ALA A 34 2.46 -9.72 6.84
CA ALA A 34 1.39 -8.75 6.72
C ALA A 34 0.04 -9.38 7.12
N SER A 35 -0.75 -8.63 7.91
CA SER A 35 -2.04 -9.13 8.40
C SER A 35 -3.07 -9.20 7.28
N HIS A 36 -3.81 -10.30 7.17
CA HIS A 36 -4.90 -10.42 6.18
C HIS A 36 -6.18 -9.68 6.61
N GLN A 37 -6.34 -9.42 7.90
CA GLN A 37 -7.50 -8.76 8.51
C GLN A 37 -7.02 -7.73 9.53
N GLN A 38 -7.91 -6.82 9.91
CA GLN A 38 -7.65 -5.88 10.99
C GLN A 38 -7.34 -6.64 12.28
N LYS A 39 -6.28 -6.23 12.97
CA LYS A 39 -5.85 -6.87 14.21
C LYS A 39 -5.41 -5.83 15.22
N GLU A 40 -5.85 -6.00 16.45
CA GLU A 40 -5.48 -5.14 17.56
C GLU A 40 -4.33 -5.77 18.34
N PHE A 41 -3.35 -4.95 18.71
CA PHE A 41 -2.22 -5.35 19.52
C PHE A 41 -2.12 -4.40 20.71
N LEU A 42 -2.00 -4.96 21.91
CA LEU A 42 -1.67 -4.20 23.10
C LEU A 42 -0.15 -4.14 23.23
N ILE A 43 0.42 -2.95 23.08
CA ILE A 43 1.84 -2.70 23.32
C ILE A 43 1.94 -1.59 24.36
N GLU A 44 2.53 -1.89 25.52
CA GLU A 44 2.76 -0.93 26.60
C GLU A 44 1.53 -0.09 26.98
N ASN A 45 0.41 -0.78 27.21
CA ASN A 45 -0.89 -0.17 27.54
C ASN A 45 -1.50 0.71 26.44
N GLN A 46 -0.94 0.72 25.23
CA GLN A 46 -1.55 1.34 24.06
C GLN A 46 -2.12 0.28 23.13
N VAL A 47 -3.38 0.47 22.71
CA VAL A 47 -4.01 -0.37 21.69
C VAL A 47 -3.61 0.15 20.32
N ILE A 48 -2.85 -0.65 19.59
CA ILE A 48 -2.46 -0.36 18.21
C ILE A 48 -3.35 -1.20 17.30
N VAL A 49 -4.10 -0.52 16.45
CA VAL A 49 -4.93 -1.15 15.43
C VAL A 49 -4.11 -1.26 14.14
N LEU A 50 -3.87 -2.49 13.67
CA LEU A 50 -3.26 -2.75 12.38
C LEU A 50 -4.32 -3.01 11.33
N SER A 51 -4.23 -2.30 10.21
CA SER A 51 -5.05 -2.54 9.03
C SER A 51 -4.53 -3.75 8.23
N PRO A 52 -5.38 -4.36 7.36
CA PRO A 52 -4.91 -5.38 6.43
C PRO A 52 -3.72 -4.90 5.59
N GLY A 53 -2.70 -5.74 5.44
CA GLY A 53 -1.45 -5.39 4.76
C GLY A 53 -0.39 -4.76 5.67
N GLN A 54 -0.68 -4.61 6.96
CA GLN A 54 0.26 -4.08 7.94
C GLN A 54 0.77 -5.14 8.91
N PHE A 55 2.00 -4.95 9.36
CA PHE A 55 2.57 -5.69 10.48
C PHE A 55 3.50 -4.81 11.31
N ILE A 56 3.63 -5.16 12.58
CA ILE A 56 4.57 -4.51 13.51
C ILE A 56 5.87 -5.30 13.48
N THR A 57 6.99 -4.58 13.46
CA THR A 57 8.31 -5.19 13.65
C THR A 57 9.28 -4.18 14.28
N GLY A 58 10.46 -4.69 14.63
CA GLY A 58 11.62 -3.90 15.04
C GLY A 58 12.88 -4.55 14.50
N ARG A 59 14.03 -3.86 14.64
CA ARG A 59 15.31 -4.33 14.08
C ARG A 59 15.69 -5.75 14.52
N HIS A 60 15.47 -6.08 15.80
CA HIS A 60 15.75 -7.41 16.34
C HIS A 60 14.70 -8.46 15.95
N SER A 61 13.42 -8.08 15.93
CA SER A 61 12.34 -8.97 15.51
C SER A 61 12.51 -9.41 14.05
N ILE A 62 12.78 -8.47 13.13
CA ILE A 62 12.96 -8.83 11.71
C ILE A 62 14.21 -9.69 11.49
N GLU A 63 15.25 -9.49 12.30
CA GLU A 63 16.46 -10.30 12.29
C GLU A 63 16.18 -11.74 12.71
N GLU A 64 15.48 -11.93 13.83
CA GLU A 64 15.04 -13.24 14.29
C GLU A 64 14.16 -13.93 13.24
N ASP A 65 13.13 -13.23 12.72
CA ASP A 65 12.21 -13.76 11.72
C ASP A 65 12.92 -14.19 10.44
N TYR A 66 13.85 -13.38 9.93
CA TYR A 66 14.55 -13.65 8.68
C TYR A 66 15.57 -14.79 8.82
N ASN A 67 16.29 -14.80 9.95
CA ASN A 67 17.34 -15.78 10.25
C ASN A 67 16.81 -17.10 10.80
N LYS A 68 15.51 -17.19 11.09
CA LYS A 68 14.86 -18.42 11.54
C LYS A 68 15.18 -19.56 10.58
N GLU A 69 15.66 -20.66 11.15
CA GLU A 69 16.03 -21.91 10.44
C GLU A 69 17.14 -21.74 9.38
N LEU A 70 17.85 -20.60 9.36
CA LEU A 70 19.04 -20.42 8.53
C LEU A 70 20.30 -20.92 9.22
N GLN A 71 21.15 -21.60 8.44
CA GLN A 71 22.52 -21.87 8.84
C GLN A 71 23.26 -20.55 9.08
N THR A 72 24.18 -20.53 10.04
CA THR A 72 24.92 -19.33 10.45
C THR A 72 25.53 -18.55 9.29
N LYS A 73 26.05 -19.23 8.27
CA LYS A 73 26.66 -18.61 7.07
C LYS A 73 25.69 -17.79 6.20
N PHE A 74 24.38 -18.03 6.32
CA PHE A 74 23.34 -17.33 5.57
C PHE A 74 22.59 -16.29 6.42
N GLN A 75 22.93 -16.17 7.70
CA GLN A 75 22.31 -15.21 8.58
C GLN A 75 22.72 -13.79 8.19
N VAL A 76 21.77 -12.87 8.32
CA VAL A 76 21.93 -11.45 7.98
C VAL A 76 21.63 -10.63 9.21
N SER A 77 22.51 -9.68 9.51
CA SER A 77 22.32 -8.81 10.68
C SER A 77 21.10 -7.90 10.52
N GLY A 78 20.46 -7.57 11.65
CA GLY A 78 19.29 -6.68 11.67
C GLY A 78 19.57 -5.30 11.06
N LYS A 79 20.81 -4.80 11.16
CA LYS A 79 21.23 -3.53 10.52
C LYS A 79 21.15 -3.63 8.99
N THR A 80 21.62 -4.74 8.42
CA THR A 80 21.59 -4.97 6.97
C THR A 80 20.16 -5.16 6.48
N LEU A 81 19.34 -5.94 7.22
CA LEU A 81 17.92 -6.11 6.92
C LEU A 81 17.16 -4.78 6.95
N TRP A 82 17.44 -3.93 7.93
CA TRP A 82 16.82 -2.60 8.02
C TRP A 82 17.18 -1.71 6.82
N ARG A 83 18.45 -1.75 6.39
CA ARG A 83 18.89 -1.06 5.18
C ARG A 83 18.13 -1.58 3.94
N TRP A 84 17.93 -2.88 3.82
CA TRP A 84 17.17 -3.45 2.71
C TRP A 84 15.68 -3.08 2.77
N LEU A 85 15.06 -3.06 3.95
CA LEU A 85 13.70 -2.54 4.13
C LEU A 85 13.57 -1.10 3.64
N LYS A 86 14.57 -0.25 3.92
CA LYS A 86 14.60 1.12 3.40
C LYS A 86 14.74 1.19 1.88
N VAL A 87 15.47 0.26 1.26
CA VAL A 87 15.51 0.13 -0.20
C VAL A 87 14.15 -0.32 -0.75
N LEU A 88 13.46 -1.25 -0.09
CA LEU A 88 12.10 -1.64 -0.48
C LEU A 88 11.13 -0.45 -0.37
N GLU A 89 11.29 0.40 0.63
CA GLU A 89 10.51 1.63 0.80
C GLU A 89 10.74 2.62 -0.34
N THR A 90 11.99 2.91 -0.70
CA THR A 90 12.29 3.83 -1.82
C THR A 90 11.82 3.29 -3.17
N GLN A 91 11.74 1.97 -3.33
CA GLN A 91 11.23 1.31 -4.53
C GLN A 91 9.69 1.16 -4.53
N GLY A 92 8.99 1.64 -3.48
CA GLY A 92 7.53 1.62 -3.41
C GLY A 92 6.91 0.25 -3.09
N PHE A 93 7.68 -0.68 -2.52
CA PHE A 93 7.17 -1.99 -2.10
C PHE A 93 6.49 -1.93 -0.73
N VAL A 94 7.07 -1.15 0.18
CA VAL A 94 6.59 -0.98 1.55
C VAL A 94 6.58 0.50 1.95
N SER A 95 5.82 0.85 2.97
CA SER A 95 5.94 2.11 3.70
C SER A 95 6.25 1.80 5.16
N ILE A 96 7.19 2.55 5.77
CA ILE A 96 7.68 2.30 7.12
C ILE A 96 7.38 3.51 8.01
N LYS A 97 6.44 3.33 8.96
CA LYS A 97 6.21 4.31 10.02
C LYS A 97 6.95 3.87 11.29
N SER A 98 8.06 4.53 11.57
CA SER A 98 8.87 4.24 12.75
C SER A 98 8.43 5.03 13.97
N THR A 99 8.45 4.38 15.13
CA THR A 99 8.33 4.98 16.46
C THR A 99 9.62 4.70 17.23
N ASN A 100 9.74 5.24 18.45
CA ASN A 100 10.91 4.98 19.31
C ASN A 100 11.08 3.50 19.69
N LYS A 101 10.01 2.69 19.58
CA LYS A 101 9.98 1.32 20.12
C LYS A 101 9.73 0.26 19.05
N TYR A 102 8.93 0.59 18.04
CA TYR A 102 8.56 -0.33 16.98
C TYR A 102 8.45 0.40 15.65
N SER A 103 8.20 -0.34 14.58
CA SER A 103 7.86 0.21 13.29
C SER A 103 6.70 -0.56 12.70
N ILE A 104 5.76 0.18 12.10
CA ILE A 104 4.66 -0.39 11.35
C ILE A 104 5.10 -0.41 9.89
N ILE A 105 5.16 -1.60 9.32
CA ILE A 105 5.42 -1.80 7.90
C ILE A 105 4.09 -2.04 7.21
N THR A 106 3.82 -1.25 6.18
CA THR A 106 2.63 -1.37 5.33
C THR A 106 3.05 -1.86 3.96
N ILE A 107 2.45 -2.94 3.47
CA ILE A 107 2.64 -3.40 2.10
C ILE A 107 1.87 -2.47 1.15
N VAL A 108 2.57 -1.82 0.23
CA VAL A 108 1.95 -0.93 -0.76
C VAL A 108 1.12 -1.77 -1.73
N ASN A 109 -0.08 -1.29 -2.08
CA ASN A 109 -1.03 -1.98 -2.98
C ASN A 109 -1.54 -3.34 -2.48
N TRP A 110 -1.45 -3.64 -1.18
CA TRP A 110 -1.93 -4.90 -0.60
C TRP A 110 -3.36 -5.26 -0.98
N ILE A 111 -4.28 -4.29 -0.92
CA ILE A 111 -5.70 -4.49 -1.23
C ILE A 111 -5.88 -4.90 -2.69
N LEU A 112 -5.12 -4.29 -3.62
CA LEU A 112 -5.14 -4.67 -5.03
C LEU A 112 -4.66 -6.11 -5.24
N TYR A 113 -3.67 -6.54 -4.44
CA TYR A 113 -3.12 -7.88 -4.54
C TYR A 113 -4.07 -8.96 -4.01
N GLN A 114 -4.79 -8.69 -2.91
CA GLN A 114 -5.57 -9.72 -2.22
C GLN A 114 -7.08 -9.70 -2.52
N ARG A 115 -7.61 -8.68 -3.22
CA ARG A 115 -9.03 -8.66 -3.61
C ARG A 115 -9.33 -9.76 -4.63
N ASN A 116 -10.44 -10.46 -4.45
CA ASN A 116 -10.93 -11.43 -5.43
C ASN A 116 -11.66 -10.68 -6.56
N GLY A 117 -11.10 -10.75 -7.77
CA GLY A 117 -11.88 -10.90 -8.99
C GLY A 117 -12.88 -9.81 -9.41
N HIS A 118 -12.57 -8.53 -9.25
CA HIS A 118 -13.18 -7.50 -10.13
C HIS A 118 -12.10 -6.53 -10.60
N PRO A 119 -11.92 -6.32 -11.91
CA PRO A 119 -11.09 -5.22 -12.39
C PRO A 119 -11.73 -3.94 -11.87
N LEU A 120 -10.95 -3.13 -11.14
CA LEU A 120 -11.35 -1.76 -10.88
C LEU A 120 -11.45 -1.10 -12.25
N SER A 121 -12.67 -0.81 -12.69
CA SER A 121 -12.87 0.16 -13.75
C SER A 121 -12.09 1.40 -13.33
N SER A 122 -11.23 1.89 -14.24
CA SER A 122 -10.54 3.16 -14.15
C SER A 122 -11.43 4.22 -13.52
N ASN A 123 -11.20 4.55 -12.25
CA ASN A 123 -11.67 5.72 -11.51
C ASN A 123 -11.06 5.63 -10.10
N SER A 124 -9.73 5.75 -10.03
CA SER A 124 -9.07 6.12 -8.77
C SER A 124 -9.30 7.62 -8.54
N PRO A 125 -9.81 8.07 -7.39
CA PRO A 125 -9.50 9.41 -6.94
C PRO A 125 -8.05 9.40 -6.43
N GLU A 126 -7.17 10.07 -7.16
CA GLU A 126 -5.96 10.65 -6.58
C GLU A 126 -6.36 11.52 -5.39
N SER A 127 -5.85 11.21 -4.20
CA SER A 127 -5.26 12.23 -3.33
C SER A 127 -4.42 11.55 -2.25
N ILE A 128 -3.11 11.72 -2.40
CA ILE A 128 -2.13 11.68 -1.32
C ILE A 128 -2.27 13.01 -0.53
N HIS A 129 -1.78 13.02 0.72
CA HIS A 129 -1.75 14.10 1.72
C HIS A 129 -3.05 14.24 2.53
N GLU A 130 -3.04 14.19 3.87
CA GLU A 130 -2.13 14.89 4.77
C GLU A 130 -1.98 14.20 6.13
N LEU A 131 -0.74 14.20 6.65
CA LEU A 131 -0.44 14.07 8.07
C LEU A 131 -0.96 15.33 8.78
N SER A 132 -1.60 15.18 9.94
CA SER A 132 -1.65 16.26 10.92
C SER A 132 -1.32 15.73 12.31
N THR A 133 -0.40 16.45 12.94
CA THR A 133 0.03 16.35 14.34
C THR A 133 -0.66 17.51 15.07
N ASN A 134 -1.04 17.29 16.34
CA ASN A 134 -1.67 18.20 17.32
C ASN A 134 -1.56 19.73 17.12
N ASN A 135 -2.67 20.44 17.39
CA ASN A 135 -2.76 21.39 18.53
C ASN A 135 -4.23 21.82 18.80
N ASN A 136 -4.55 21.97 20.08
CA ASN A 136 -5.80 22.52 20.63
C ASN A 136 -5.98 24.01 20.28
N GLU A 137 -7.22 24.46 20.03
CA GLU A 137 -7.85 25.62 20.68
C GLU A 137 -9.33 25.81 20.25
N LYS A 138 -10.02 26.62 21.05
CA LYS A 138 -11.46 26.69 21.36
C LYS A 138 -12.38 27.35 20.31
N ASN A 139 -13.67 26.96 20.44
CA ASN A 139 -14.91 27.76 20.47
C ASN A 139 -15.84 27.94 19.23
N GLU A 140 -17.06 27.42 19.46
CA GLU A 140 -18.41 28.00 19.35
C GLU A 140 -19.09 28.32 18.00
N ASN A 141 -20.15 27.53 17.76
CA ASN A 141 -21.51 27.84 17.27
C ASN A 141 -21.74 28.86 16.14
N ASN A 142 -22.41 28.38 15.07
CA ASN A 142 -23.72 28.93 14.68
C ASN A 142 -24.48 28.04 13.67
N ASP A 143 -25.76 27.83 13.99
CA ASP A 143 -26.80 27.20 13.17
C ASP A 143 -27.19 28.02 11.93
N LYS A 144 -27.53 27.36 10.81
CA LYS A 144 -28.88 27.41 10.15
C LYS A 144 -28.89 26.92 8.68
N LYS A 145 -29.84 25.99 8.44
CA LYS A 145 -30.76 25.81 7.27
C LYS A 145 -30.27 25.37 5.87
N LEU A 146 -30.69 24.13 5.55
CA LEU A 146 -31.60 23.66 4.47
C LEU A 146 -31.34 23.92 2.96
N PHE A 147 -31.36 22.79 2.22
CA PHE A 147 -31.80 22.50 0.84
C PHE A 147 -31.18 23.26 -0.36
N SER A 148 -30.51 22.51 -1.25
CA SER A 148 -31.11 22.09 -2.53
C SER A 148 -30.12 21.29 -3.39
N SER A 149 -30.66 20.27 -4.04
CA SER A 149 -30.05 19.41 -5.03
C SER A 149 -29.65 20.20 -6.28
N SER A 150 -28.47 19.93 -6.83
CA SER A 150 -28.08 20.40 -8.17
C SER A 150 -27.20 19.36 -8.87
N LYS A 151 -27.75 18.81 -9.96
CA LYS A 151 -27.08 17.99 -10.96
C LYS A 151 -25.81 18.68 -11.45
N LYS A 152 -24.66 18.01 -11.38
CA LYS A 152 -23.51 18.32 -12.25
C LYS A 152 -23.48 17.33 -13.40
N GLN A 153 -23.89 17.83 -14.56
CA GLN A 153 -23.75 17.23 -15.88
C GLN A 153 -22.29 16.85 -16.10
N SER A 154 -22.01 15.60 -16.43
CA SER A 154 -20.65 15.09 -16.68
C SER A 154 -20.11 15.59 -18.03
N ASN A 155 -18.90 16.15 -18.02
CA ASN A 155 -18.13 16.54 -19.21
C ASN A 155 -17.67 15.36 -20.11
N LEU A 156 -18.22 14.16 -19.90
CA LEU A 156 -17.88 12.95 -20.65
C LEU A 156 -18.55 12.90 -22.03
N THR A 157 -19.76 13.44 -22.17
CA THR A 157 -20.49 13.41 -23.46
C THR A 157 -19.86 14.29 -24.53
N VAL A 158 -19.19 15.37 -24.14
CA VAL A 158 -18.54 16.29 -25.10
C VAL A 158 -17.29 15.63 -25.71
N LEU A 159 -16.50 14.90 -24.91
CA LEU A 159 -15.31 14.21 -25.41
C LEU A 159 -15.67 13.04 -26.34
N ASP A 160 -16.72 12.28 -26.03
CA ASP A 160 -17.20 11.20 -26.90
C ASP A 160 -17.69 11.75 -28.25
N SER A 161 -18.36 12.91 -28.26
CA SER A 161 -18.80 13.55 -29.51
C SER A 161 -17.64 14.10 -30.35
N LEU A 162 -16.56 14.58 -29.72
CA LEU A 162 -15.37 15.08 -30.41
C LEU A 162 -14.50 13.94 -30.97
N LEU A 163 -14.44 12.80 -30.29
CA LEU A 163 -13.73 11.62 -30.78
C LEU A 163 -14.44 11.00 -32.00
N ASN A 164 -15.77 10.87 -31.94
CA ASN A 164 -16.54 10.33 -33.07
C ASN A 164 -16.49 11.22 -34.32
N ASN A 165 -16.45 12.54 -34.16
CA ASN A 165 -16.32 13.46 -35.30
C ASN A 165 -14.92 13.43 -35.95
N ASN A 166 -13.87 13.04 -35.22
CA ASN A 166 -12.52 12.93 -35.77
C ASN A 166 -12.26 11.58 -36.47
N LEU A 167 -12.94 10.51 -36.08
CA LEU A 167 -12.87 9.22 -36.76
C LEU A 167 -13.51 9.27 -38.15
N ASN A 168 -14.68 9.92 -38.29
CA ASN A 168 -15.37 10.05 -39.57
C ASN A 168 -14.60 10.91 -40.60
N ARG A 169 -13.65 11.76 -40.18
CA ARG A 169 -12.83 12.58 -41.09
C ARG A 169 -11.57 11.86 -41.61
N MET A 170 -11.20 10.73 -41.03
CA MET A 170 -10.04 9.93 -41.45
C MET A 170 -10.42 8.85 -42.47
N GLU A 171 -11.71 8.50 -42.58
CA GLU A 171 -12.20 7.58 -43.61
C GLU A 171 -12.42 8.26 -44.97
N ASP A 172 -12.65 9.58 -45.01
CA ASP A 172 -12.84 10.37 -46.24
C ASP A 172 -11.52 10.82 -46.92
N LEU A 173 -10.35 10.34 -46.48
CA LEU A 173 -9.03 10.73 -47.01
C LEU A 173 -8.22 9.57 -47.62
N ASN A 174 -8.83 8.40 -47.80
CA ASN A 174 -8.19 7.22 -48.40
C ASN A 174 -8.87 6.70 -49.67
N ASP A 175 -9.72 7.50 -50.33
CA ASP A 175 -10.18 7.28 -51.71
C ASP A 175 -9.56 8.30 -52.67
#